data_AF-A0A7V6SRZ8-F1
#
_entry.id   AF-A0A7V6SRZ8-F1
#
_cell.length_a   1.000
_cell.length_b   1.000
_cell.length_c   1.000
_cell.angle_alpha   90.00
_cell.angle_beta   90.00
_cell.angle_gamma   90.00
#
_symmetry.space_group_name_H-M   'P 1'
#
loop_
_entity.id
_entity.type
_entity.pdbx_description
1 polymer ?
#
loop_
_entity_poly.entity_id
_entity_poly.type
_entity_poly.pdbx_seq_one_letter_code
_entity_poly.pdbx_strand_id
1 'polypeptide(L)'
;MKVLAIDFGDVRMGMAISDESGTFAFPRGIYQSQGRKKDLDFFLELCLDEKIRRVILSAPYNMDGSTGERFDKTLSFKKDLEKRFRYSKRLEHEIDVILWDERLTTQEALTITRKSGFSIKKTKQTLDALSAQILLENYLDSVREEKKMDKEKDLFQVIEDKYDENMEVQEVELEDEDGNVATFIIDEWFEYEDRVYAVMIDEDDEAVLFRVEEDEEGEMSFINPDEEEFAEVAKYYEEN
;
A
#
# COMPACT_ATOMS: atom_id res chain seq x y z
N MET A 1 -7.21 -9.88 5.38
CA MET A 1 -8.43 -9.17 5.83
C MET A 1 -9.14 -8.60 4.61
N LYS A 2 -10.45 -8.83 4.42
CA LYS A 2 -11.15 -8.32 3.24
C LYS A 2 -11.55 -6.85 3.39
N VAL A 3 -11.33 -6.09 2.33
CA VAL A 3 -11.64 -4.66 2.20
C VAL A 3 -12.65 -4.46 1.08
N LEU A 4 -13.64 -3.60 1.30
CA LEU A 4 -14.64 -3.20 0.30
C LEU A 4 -14.34 -1.77 -0.15
N ALA A 5 -14.25 -1.53 -1.44
CA ALA A 5 -14.27 -0.17 -2.00
C ALA A 5 -15.64 0.17 -2.56
N ILE A 6 -16.05 1.42 -2.37
CA ILE A 6 -17.30 1.98 -2.87
C ILE A 6 -16.99 3.31 -3.57
N ASP A 7 -17.19 3.34 -4.89
CA ASP A 7 -17.27 4.58 -5.66
C ASP A 7 -18.69 5.13 -5.50
N PHE A 8 -18.84 6.12 -4.61
CA PHE A 8 -20.15 6.62 -4.20
C PHE A 8 -20.73 7.57 -5.24
N GLY A 9 -21.91 7.22 -5.76
CA GLY A 9 -22.70 8.12 -6.59
C GLY A 9 -24.20 8.15 -6.31
N ASP A 10 -24.81 9.26 -6.70
CA ASP A 10 -26.21 9.60 -6.38
C ASP A 10 -27.22 8.56 -6.90
N VAL A 11 -26.91 7.88 -8.02
CA VAL A 11 -27.79 6.89 -8.65
C VAL A 11 -27.23 5.48 -8.57
N ARG A 12 -25.91 5.35 -8.65
CA ARG A 12 -25.19 4.08 -8.77
C ARG A 12 -23.91 4.17 -7.95
N MET A 13 -23.55 3.06 -7.35
CA MET A 13 -22.33 2.90 -6.57
C MET A 13 -21.56 1.71 -7.12
N GLY A 14 -20.35 1.98 -7.62
CA GLY A 14 -19.41 0.92 -8.01
C GLY A 14 -18.87 0.23 -6.77
N MET A 15 -18.64 -1.08 -6.84
CA MET A 15 -18.11 -1.85 -5.72
C MET A 15 -16.96 -2.74 -6.17
N ALA A 16 -15.95 -2.88 -5.31
CA ALA A 16 -14.89 -3.87 -5.44
C ALA A 16 -14.52 -4.44 -4.07
N ILE A 17 -14.07 -5.69 -4.03
CA ILE A 17 -13.68 -6.37 -2.81
C ILE A 17 -12.28 -6.95 -2.99
N SER A 18 -11.47 -6.88 -1.92
CA SER A 18 -10.15 -7.51 -1.92
C SER A 18 -10.25 -9.02 -1.69
N ASP A 19 -9.20 -9.74 -2.07
CA ASP A 19 -8.98 -11.08 -1.55
C ASP A 19 -8.66 -11.09 -0.04
N GLU A 20 -8.50 -12.30 0.51
CA GLU A 20 -8.24 -12.49 1.92
C GLU A 20 -6.83 -12.03 2.33
N SER A 21 -5.85 -12.05 1.44
CA SER A 21 -4.52 -11.48 1.72
C SER A 21 -4.55 -9.95 1.73
N GLY A 22 -5.49 -9.32 1.01
CA GLY A 22 -5.52 -7.88 0.83
C GLY A 22 -4.52 -7.41 -0.22
N THR A 23 -4.23 -8.26 -1.20
CA THR A 23 -3.25 -8.00 -2.28
C THR A 23 -3.97 -7.60 -3.56
N PHE A 24 -5.08 -8.27 -3.88
CA PHE A 24 -5.77 -8.08 -5.16
C PHE A 24 -7.18 -7.56 -4.94
N ALA A 25 -7.63 -6.65 -5.81
CA ALA A 25 -8.99 -6.16 -5.84
C ALA A 25 -9.80 -6.78 -6.99
N PHE A 26 -11.07 -7.08 -6.73
CA PHE A 26 -11.97 -7.64 -7.73
C PHE A 26 -13.27 -6.85 -7.80
N PRO A 27 -13.78 -6.53 -9.01
CA PRO A 27 -15.08 -5.88 -9.15
C PRO A 27 -16.19 -6.72 -8.53
N ARG A 28 -17.01 -6.10 -7.67
CA ARG A 28 -18.20 -6.69 -7.07
C ARG A 28 -19.51 -6.21 -7.72
N GLY A 29 -19.39 -5.49 -8.83
CA GLY A 29 -20.51 -5.01 -9.64
C GLY A 29 -20.97 -3.61 -9.23
N ILE A 30 -22.21 -3.28 -9.59
CA ILE A 30 -22.81 -1.96 -9.32
C ILE A 30 -24.06 -2.15 -8.47
N TYR A 31 -24.17 -1.37 -7.41
CA TYR A 31 -25.39 -1.20 -6.65
C TYR A 31 -26.16 0.03 -7.15
N GLN A 32 -27.46 -0.12 -7.41
CA GLN A 32 -28.32 1.01 -7.77
C GLN A 32 -28.98 1.54 -6.50
N SER A 33 -28.81 2.84 -6.21
CA SER A 33 -29.36 3.45 -5.00
C SER A 33 -30.88 3.27 -4.96
N GLN A 34 -31.38 2.83 -3.81
CA GLN A 34 -32.80 2.67 -3.50
C GLN A 34 -33.24 3.60 -2.37
N GLY A 35 -32.40 4.56 -2.01
CA GLY A 35 -32.60 5.50 -0.92
C GLY A 35 -31.79 5.13 0.31
N ARG A 36 -31.34 6.17 1.02
CA ARG A 36 -30.29 6.10 2.05
C ARG A 36 -30.41 4.91 3.00
N LYS A 37 -31.59 4.66 3.59
CA LYS A 37 -31.76 3.55 4.54
C LYS A 37 -31.50 2.18 3.90
N LYS A 38 -32.07 1.92 2.72
CA LYS A 38 -31.90 0.64 2.01
C LYS A 38 -30.46 0.45 1.56
N ASP A 39 -29.82 1.54 1.12
CA ASP A 39 -28.41 1.54 0.72
C ASP A 39 -27.53 1.11 1.90
N LEU A 40 -27.73 1.71 3.07
CA LEU A 40 -26.99 1.37 4.29
C LEU A 40 -27.24 -0.08 4.75
N ASP A 41 -28.49 -0.55 4.67
CA ASP A 41 -28.82 -1.94 5.00
C ASP A 41 -28.15 -2.92 4.02
N PHE A 42 -28.16 -2.62 2.72
CA PHE A 42 -27.47 -3.41 1.71
C PHE A 42 -25.97 -3.54 2.01
N PHE A 43 -25.28 -2.43 2.30
CA PHE A 43 -23.84 -2.48 2.59
C PHE A 43 -23.52 -3.19 3.89
N LEU A 44 -24.39 -3.12 4.90
CA LEU A 44 -24.21 -3.95 6.09
C LEU A 44 -24.29 -5.45 5.75
N GLU A 45 -25.33 -5.88 5.01
CA GLU A 45 -25.45 -7.30 4.64
C GLU A 45 -24.25 -7.75 3.82
N LEU A 46 -23.82 -6.94 2.85
CA LEU A 46 -22.63 -7.23 2.06
C LEU A 46 -21.38 -7.39 2.95
N CYS A 47 -21.19 -6.51 3.93
CA CYS A 47 -20.06 -6.60 4.84
C CYS A 47 -20.11 -7.84 5.72
N LEU A 48 -21.30 -8.28 6.13
CA LEU A 48 -21.49 -9.51 6.90
C LEU A 48 -21.18 -10.75 6.05
N ASP A 49 -21.77 -10.83 4.86
CA ASP A 49 -21.65 -11.98 3.96
C ASP A 49 -20.20 -12.20 3.50
N GLU A 50 -19.49 -11.10 3.19
CA GLU A 50 -18.12 -11.13 2.68
C GLU A 50 -17.07 -10.96 3.80
N LYS A 51 -17.49 -10.88 5.07
CA LYS A 51 -16.61 -10.67 6.24
C LYS A 51 -15.67 -9.48 6.09
N ILE A 52 -16.19 -8.37 5.56
CA ILE A 52 -15.46 -7.13 5.36
C ILE A 52 -15.10 -6.52 6.71
N ARG A 53 -13.86 -6.05 6.85
CA ARG A 53 -13.38 -5.32 8.04
C ARG A 53 -13.13 -3.84 7.79
N ARG A 54 -13.05 -3.43 6.52
CA ARG A 54 -12.78 -2.05 6.15
C ARG A 54 -13.50 -1.67 4.88
N VAL A 55 -14.05 -0.47 4.85
CA VAL A 55 -14.72 0.13 3.71
C VAL A 55 -13.96 1.38 3.28
N ILE A 56 -13.57 1.43 2.01
CA ILE A 56 -12.94 2.57 1.37
C ILE A 56 -14.00 3.29 0.55
N LEU A 57 -14.19 4.57 0.86
CA LEU A 57 -15.05 5.47 0.11
C LEU A 57 -14.19 6.42 -0.70
N SER A 58 -14.56 6.53 -1.96
CA SER A 58 -13.91 7.43 -2.89
C SER A 58 -14.19 8.88 -2.51
N ALA A 59 -13.14 9.70 -2.40
CA ALA A 59 -13.23 11.09 -1.96
C ALA A 59 -12.73 12.02 -3.07
N PRO A 60 -13.64 12.61 -3.86
CA PRO A 60 -13.25 13.46 -4.97
C PRO A 60 -12.81 14.84 -4.44
N TYR A 61 -11.49 15.02 -4.34
CA TYR A 61 -10.87 16.32 -4.16
C TYR A 61 -10.72 17.02 -5.51
N ASN A 62 -10.84 18.36 -5.50
CA ASN A 62 -10.46 19.16 -6.65
C ASN A 62 -8.94 19.08 -6.87
N MET A 63 -8.47 19.40 -8.08
CA MET A 63 -7.03 19.32 -8.39
C MET A 63 -6.16 20.21 -7.50
N ASP A 64 -6.71 21.30 -6.97
CA ASP A 64 -6.06 22.20 -6.01
C ASP A 64 -6.16 21.72 -4.55
N GLY A 65 -6.74 20.55 -4.29
CA GLY A 65 -6.95 19.97 -2.97
C GLY A 65 -8.20 20.47 -2.24
N SER A 66 -8.97 21.40 -2.82
CA SER A 66 -10.23 21.85 -2.21
C SER A 66 -11.34 20.80 -2.32
N THR A 67 -12.37 20.91 -1.47
CA THR A 67 -13.52 20.00 -1.45
C THR A 67 -14.76 20.66 -2.06
N GLY A 68 -15.61 19.87 -2.73
CA GLY A 68 -16.88 20.34 -3.30
C GLY A 68 -18.12 19.61 -2.78
N GLU A 69 -19.29 19.92 -3.34
CA GLU A 69 -20.59 19.33 -2.93
C GLU A 69 -20.57 17.78 -2.94
N ARG A 70 -19.84 17.18 -3.88
CA ARG A 70 -19.73 15.72 -3.98
C ARG A 70 -18.95 15.11 -2.81
N PHE A 71 -17.90 15.79 -2.35
CA PHE A 71 -17.16 15.39 -1.16
C PHE A 71 -18.09 15.43 0.07
N ASP A 72 -18.87 16.50 0.24
CA ASP A 72 -19.81 16.64 1.35
C ASP A 72 -20.87 15.52 1.38
N LYS A 73 -21.40 15.14 0.22
CA LYS A 73 -22.35 14.01 0.10
C LYS A 73 -21.71 12.68 0.49
N THR A 74 -20.47 12.45 0.07
CA THR A 74 -19.69 11.25 0.42
C THR A 74 -19.39 11.22 1.91
N LEU A 75 -18.98 12.35 2.49
CA LEU A 75 -18.73 12.48 3.92
C LEU A 75 -20.00 12.25 4.75
N SER A 76 -21.16 12.74 4.28
CA SER A 76 -22.46 12.40 4.89
C SER A 76 -22.75 10.90 4.81
N PHE A 77 -22.51 10.27 3.66
CA PHE A 77 -22.72 8.84 3.49
C PHE A 77 -21.80 8.00 4.38
N LYS A 78 -20.52 8.36 4.49
CA LYS A 78 -19.56 7.78 5.44
C LYS A 78 -20.10 7.79 6.86
N LYS A 79 -20.52 8.96 7.36
CA LYS A 79 -21.05 9.10 8.73
C LYS A 79 -22.27 8.22 8.97
N ASP A 80 -23.11 8.03 7.96
CA ASP A 80 -24.28 7.17 8.07
C ASP A 80 -23.91 5.68 8.07
N LEU A 81 -22.91 5.27 7.26
CA LEU A 81 -22.34 3.91 7.28
C LEU A 81 -21.71 3.59 8.63
N GLU A 82 -20.84 4.47 9.13
CA GLU A 82 -20.20 4.32 10.44
C GLU A 82 -21.24 4.13 11.55
N LYS A 83 -22.29 4.96 11.57
CA LYS A 83 -23.40 4.80 12.51
C LYS A 83 -24.12 3.46 12.31
N ARG A 84 -24.41 3.09 11.06
CA ARG A 84 -25.13 1.85 10.75
C ARG A 84 -24.37 0.62 11.22
N PHE A 85 -23.05 0.60 11.02
CA PHE A 85 -22.15 -0.46 11.43
C PHE A 85 -22.01 -0.48 12.96
N ARG A 86 -21.66 0.65 13.58
CA ARG A 86 -21.48 0.75 15.04
C ARG A 86 -22.68 0.26 15.86
N TYR A 87 -23.90 0.56 15.42
CA TYR A 87 -25.11 0.15 16.15
C TYR A 87 -25.65 -1.24 15.72
N SER A 88 -25.01 -1.91 14.76
CA SER A 88 -25.41 -3.24 14.33
C SER A 88 -24.89 -4.31 15.29
N LYS A 89 -25.79 -4.97 16.02
CA LYS A 89 -25.45 -6.11 16.89
C LYS A 89 -25.06 -7.39 16.14
N ARG A 90 -25.18 -7.37 14.81
CA ARG A 90 -24.88 -8.51 13.93
C ARG A 90 -23.40 -8.58 13.55
N LEU A 91 -22.68 -7.48 13.70
CA LEU A 91 -21.25 -7.44 13.40
C LEU A 91 -20.46 -8.03 14.57
N GLU A 92 -19.56 -8.94 14.25
CA GLU A 92 -18.63 -9.55 15.21
C GLU A 92 -17.40 -8.66 15.48
N HIS A 93 -17.17 -7.66 14.62
CA HIS A 93 -16.05 -6.73 14.68
C HIS A 93 -16.46 -5.32 14.22
N GLU A 94 -15.68 -4.32 14.62
CA GLU A 94 -15.83 -2.96 14.08
C GLU A 94 -15.39 -2.91 12.61
N ILE A 95 -16.08 -2.10 11.81
CA ILE A 95 -15.75 -1.87 10.41
C ILE A 95 -15.32 -0.42 10.27
N ASP A 96 -14.06 -0.23 9.89
CA ASP A 96 -13.51 1.09 9.58
C ASP A 96 -14.09 1.61 8.27
N VAL A 97 -14.46 2.88 8.23
CA VAL A 97 -14.82 3.56 6.98
C VAL A 97 -13.80 4.67 6.72
N ILE A 98 -13.11 4.62 5.59
CA ILE A 98 -12.02 5.54 5.25
C ILE A 98 -12.40 6.32 3.99
N LEU A 99 -12.09 7.62 3.96
CA LEU A 99 -12.13 8.41 2.72
C LEU A 99 -10.76 8.31 2.06
N TRP A 100 -10.74 7.95 0.79
CA TRP A 100 -9.51 7.84 0.02
C TRP A 100 -9.51 8.80 -1.17
N ASP A 101 -8.42 9.55 -1.31
CA ASP A 101 -8.27 10.55 -2.35
C ASP A 101 -8.15 9.90 -3.73
N GLU A 102 -9.10 10.21 -4.61
CA GLU A 102 -9.16 9.65 -5.97
C GLU A 102 -8.20 10.32 -6.97
N ARG A 103 -7.55 11.44 -6.63
CA ARG A 103 -6.86 12.31 -7.61
C ARG A 103 -5.76 11.64 -8.42
N LEU A 104 -5.08 10.63 -7.87
CA LEU A 104 -4.05 9.87 -8.57
C LEU A 104 -4.61 8.95 -9.67
N THR A 105 -5.92 8.75 -9.76
CA THR A 105 -6.50 7.61 -10.49
C THR A 105 -7.23 7.97 -11.79
N THR A 106 -7.51 9.26 -12.05
CA THR A 106 -8.37 9.66 -13.18
C THR A 106 -7.64 9.66 -14.53
N GLN A 107 -6.32 9.90 -14.56
CA GLN A 107 -5.58 9.93 -15.83
C GLN A 107 -5.31 8.53 -16.41
N GLU A 108 -5.08 7.53 -15.57
CA GLU A 108 -4.77 6.16 -16.01
C GLU A 108 -6.04 5.38 -16.42
N ALA A 109 -7.12 5.49 -15.64
CA ALA A 109 -8.40 4.81 -15.93
C ALA A 109 -9.03 5.28 -17.25
N LEU A 110 -8.89 6.58 -17.59
CA LEU A 110 -9.38 7.13 -18.86
C LEU A 110 -8.57 6.66 -20.08
N THR A 111 -7.30 6.30 -19.89
CA THR A 111 -6.39 5.88 -20.97
C THR A 111 -6.67 4.43 -21.40
N ILE A 112 -7.02 3.54 -20.46
CA ILE A 112 -7.42 2.16 -20.74
C ILE A 112 -8.75 2.10 -21.53
N THR A 113 -9.67 3.03 -21.23
CA THR A 113 -11.03 3.03 -21.78
C THR A 113 -11.09 3.40 -23.28
N ARG A 114 -10.17 4.24 -23.78
CA ARG A 114 -10.19 4.69 -25.19
C ARG A 114 -9.77 3.62 -26.20
N LYS A 115 -9.13 2.53 -25.78
CA LYS A 115 -8.61 1.49 -26.68
C LYS A 115 -9.63 0.39 -27.06
N SER A 116 -10.77 0.28 -26.37
CA SER A 116 -11.58 -0.96 -26.41
C SER A 116 -12.86 -0.94 -27.25
N GLY A 117 -13.23 0.16 -27.92
CA GLY A 117 -14.24 0.15 -29.00
C GLY A 117 -15.68 -0.29 -28.64
N PHE A 118 -16.04 -0.37 -27.36
CA PHE A 118 -17.36 -0.85 -26.91
C PHE A 118 -18.46 0.25 -26.90
N SER A 119 -19.71 -0.20 -27.06
CA SER A 119 -20.93 0.64 -27.01
C SER A 119 -21.09 1.40 -25.68
N ILE A 120 -21.22 2.72 -25.76
CA ILE A 120 -21.26 3.73 -24.66
C ILE A 120 -22.04 3.29 -23.41
N LYS A 121 -23.16 2.57 -23.56
CA LYS A 121 -24.01 2.16 -22.44
C LYS A 121 -23.49 0.94 -21.67
N LYS A 122 -22.92 -0.05 -22.38
CA LYS A 122 -22.20 -1.18 -21.75
C LYS A 122 -20.88 -0.70 -21.15
N THR A 123 -20.23 0.27 -21.79
CA THR A 123 -19.02 0.90 -21.28
C THR A 123 -19.26 1.56 -19.93
N LYS A 124 -20.33 2.34 -19.73
CA LYS A 124 -20.60 3.00 -18.44
C LYS A 124 -20.79 2.05 -17.24
N GLN A 125 -21.50 0.93 -17.40
CA GLN A 125 -21.64 -0.05 -16.32
C GLN A 125 -20.34 -0.82 -16.03
N THR A 126 -19.53 -1.04 -17.05
CA THR A 126 -18.21 -1.64 -16.86
C THR A 126 -17.27 -0.65 -16.18
N LEU A 127 -17.38 0.64 -16.52
CA LEU A 127 -16.56 1.71 -15.98
C LEU A 127 -16.76 1.94 -14.48
N ASP A 128 -18.00 2.02 -13.98
CA ASP A 128 -18.19 2.32 -12.55
C ASP A 128 -17.68 1.16 -11.65
N ALA A 129 -17.80 -0.09 -12.11
CA ALA A 129 -17.25 -1.24 -11.39
C ALA A 129 -15.71 -1.28 -11.45
N LEU A 130 -15.12 -0.85 -12.58
CA LEU A 130 -13.68 -0.69 -12.72
C LEU A 130 -13.14 0.46 -11.87
N SER A 131 -13.85 1.59 -11.76
CA SER A 131 -13.45 2.70 -10.90
C SER A 131 -13.28 2.26 -9.45
N ALA A 132 -14.24 1.49 -8.91
CA ALA A 132 -14.15 0.97 -7.55
C ALA A 132 -13.00 -0.05 -7.39
N GLN A 133 -12.69 -0.84 -8.42
CA GLN A 133 -11.53 -1.74 -8.41
C GLN A 133 -10.23 -0.94 -8.34
N ILE A 134 -10.05 0.01 -9.24
CA ILE A 134 -8.85 0.86 -9.30
C ILE A 134 -8.69 1.63 -7.98
N LEU A 135 -9.77 2.18 -7.43
CA LEU A 135 -9.76 2.81 -6.11
C LEU A 135 -9.21 1.87 -5.03
N LEU A 136 -9.64 0.60 -5.04
CA LEU A 136 -9.20 -0.37 -4.05
C LEU A 136 -7.74 -0.78 -4.25
N GLU A 137 -7.31 -1.03 -5.48
CA GLU A 137 -5.92 -1.39 -5.80
C GLU A 137 -4.96 -0.32 -5.28
N ASN A 138 -5.23 0.95 -5.59
CA ASN A 138 -4.41 2.07 -5.13
C ASN A 138 -4.33 2.17 -3.60
N TYR A 139 -5.44 1.91 -2.90
CA TYR A 139 -5.45 1.88 -1.45
C TYR A 139 -4.63 0.70 -0.88
N LEU A 140 -4.75 -0.48 -1.47
CA LEU A 140 -4.00 -1.66 -1.01
C LEU A 140 -2.50 -1.50 -1.28
N ASP A 141 -2.14 -0.91 -2.42
CA ASP A 141 -0.77 -0.61 -2.78
C ASP A 141 -0.15 0.40 -1.81
N SER A 142 -0.85 1.48 -1.45
CA SER A 142 -0.30 2.45 -0.48
C SER A 142 -0.06 1.83 0.90
N VAL A 143 -0.95 0.94 1.35
CA VAL A 143 -0.78 0.22 2.63
C VAL A 143 0.39 -0.76 2.56
N ARG A 144 0.67 -1.33 1.39
CA ARG A 144 1.82 -2.22 1.21
C ARG A 144 3.14 -1.44 1.27
N GLU A 145 3.21 -0.28 0.63
CA GLU A 145 4.40 0.57 0.68
C GLU A 145 4.66 1.12 2.09
N GLU A 146 3.62 1.58 2.80
CA GLU A 146 3.74 2.02 4.21
C GLU A 146 4.31 0.90 5.10
N LYS A 147 3.87 -0.35 4.92
CA LYS A 147 4.38 -1.51 5.67
C LYS A 147 5.82 -1.90 5.33
N LYS A 148 6.27 -1.64 4.10
CA LYS A 148 7.67 -1.88 3.74
C LYS A 148 8.56 -0.86 4.44
N MET A 149 8.20 0.42 4.36
CA MET A 149 8.92 1.50 5.04
C MET A 149 8.98 1.28 6.56
N ASP A 150 7.88 0.86 7.19
CA ASP A 150 7.87 0.55 8.63
C ASP A 150 8.83 -0.59 8.97
N LYS A 151 8.88 -1.65 8.14
CA LYS A 151 9.80 -2.78 8.32
C LYS A 151 11.26 -2.37 8.12
N GLU A 152 11.54 -1.56 7.11
CA GLU A 152 12.90 -1.08 6.82
C GLU A 152 13.41 -0.16 7.95
N LYS A 153 12.52 0.63 8.57
CA LYS A 153 12.85 1.42 9.77
C LYS A 153 13.07 0.57 11.01
N ASP A 154 12.22 -0.42 11.26
CA ASP A 154 12.41 -1.36 12.35
C ASP A 154 13.74 -2.11 12.19
N LEU A 155 14.09 -2.49 10.96
CA LEU A 155 15.36 -3.12 10.62
C LEU A 155 16.55 -2.19 10.92
N PHE A 156 16.48 -0.92 10.47
CA PHE A 156 17.52 0.07 10.75
C PHE A 156 17.75 0.25 12.26
N GLN A 157 16.68 0.33 13.06
CA GLN A 157 16.80 0.44 14.52
C GLN A 157 17.38 -0.82 15.16
N VAL A 158 16.99 -2.01 14.68
CA VAL A 158 17.55 -3.29 15.18
C VAL A 158 19.04 -3.39 14.88
N ILE A 159 19.48 -2.91 13.72
CA ILE A 159 20.89 -2.77 13.37
C ILE A 159 21.54 -1.79 14.35
N GLU A 160 21.09 -0.55 14.41
CA GLU A 160 21.67 0.49 15.29
C GLU A 160 21.82 -0.01 16.74
N ASP A 161 20.78 -0.63 17.32
CA ASP A 161 20.81 -1.15 18.68
C ASP A 161 21.79 -2.34 18.85
N LYS A 162 21.88 -3.24 17.87
CA LYS A 162 22.83 -4.38 17.91
C LYS A 162 24.29 -3.93 17.77
N TYR A 163 24.55 -2.91 16.95
CA TYR A 163 25.89 -2.46 16.59
C TYR A 163 26.41 -1.30 17.48
N ASP A 164 25.55 -0.57 18.18
CA ASP A 164 25.96 0.45 19.18
C ASP A 164 26.30 -0.17 20.56
N GLU A 165 25.71 -1.32 20.94
CA GLU A 165 26.03 -2.00 22.21
C GLU A 165 27.39 -2.73 22.22
N ASN A 166 28.00 -3.00 21.07
CA ASN A 166 29.30 -3.69 20.95
C ASN A 166 30.28 -2.89 20.09
N MET A 167 31.04 -2.00 20.72
CA MET A 167 32.13 -1.21 20.11
C MET A 167 33.37 -2.07 19.73
N GLU A 168 33.18 -3.32 19.32
CA GLU A 168 34.18 -4.21 18.71
C GLU A 168 33.96 -4.21 17.19
N VAL A 169 35.04 -4.03 16.44
CA VAL A 169 35.07 -4.18 14.97
C VAL A 169 34.46 -5.55 14.63
N GLN A 170 33.30 -5.58 13.97
CA GLN A 170 32.56 -6.81 13.74
C GLN A 170 32.85 -7.33 12.33
N GLU A 171 33.63 -8.41 12.26
CA GLU A 171 33.88 -9.18 11.05
C GLU A 171 32.63 -10.03 10.72
N VAL A 172 32.19 -9.97 9.47
CA VAL A 172 31.09 -10.77 8.92
C VAL A 172 31.62 -11.62 7.77
N GLU A 173 31.36 -12.93 7.84
CA GLU A 173 31.61 -13.85 6.73
C GLU A 173 30.35 -13.92 5.86
N LEU A 174 30.47 -13.52 4.58
CA LEU A 174 29.39 -13.60 3.59
C LEU A 174 29.70 -14.72 2.59
N GLU A 175 28.72 -15.59 2.35
CA GLU A 175 28.80 -16.65 1.34
C GLU A 175 27.96 -16.26 0.11
N ASP A 176 28.55 -16.30 -1.09
CA ASP A 176 27.83 -16.06 -2.34
C ASP A 176 27.02 -17.29 -2.83
N GLU A 177 26.24 -17.15 -3.90
CA GLU A 177 25.43 -18.24 -4.46
C GLU A 177 26.25 -19.45 -4.96
N ASP A 178 27.54 -19.25 -5.23
CA ASP A 178 28.48 -20.28 -5.68
C ASP A 178 29.23 -20.95 -4.51
N GLY A 179 28.97 -20.51 -3.26
CA GLY A 179 29.55 -21.03 -2.03
C GLY A 179 30.92 -20.43 -1.69
N ASN A 180 31.31 -19.31 -2.30
CA ASN A 180 32.53 -18.60 -1.95
C ASN A 180 32.28 -17.71 -0.74
N VAL A 181 33.14 -17.84 0.27
CA VAL A 181 33.07 -17.04 1.49
C VAL A 181 34.08 -15.90 1.42
N ALA A 182 33.63 -14.68 1.72
CA ALA A 182 34.46 -13.50 1.87
C ALA A 182 34.20 -12.84 3.23
N THR A 183 35.26 -12.31 3.85
CA THR A 183 35.19 -11.64 5.15
C THR A 183 35.16 -10.14 4.95
N PHE A 184 34.25 -9.47 5.66
CA PHE A 184 34.09 -8.02 5.62
C PHE A 184 34.04 -7.45 7.03
N ILE A 185 34.52 -6.22 7.17
CA ILE A 185 34.32 -5.41 8.38
C ILE A 185 33.20 -4.43 8.07
N ILE A 186 32.17 -4.39 8.90
CA ILE A 186 31.16 -3.34 8.79
C ILE A 186 31.73 -2.03 9.33
N ASP A 187 31.76 -1.00 8.48
CA ASP A 187 32.21 0.35 8.86
C ASP A 187 31.03 1.21 9.30
N GLU A 188 29.97 1.28 8.48
CA GLU A 188 28.83 2.17 8.71
C GLU A 188 27.53 1.62 8.12
N TRP A 189 26.40 2.03 8.72
CA TRP A 189 25.06 1.80 8.22
C TRP A 189 24.36 3.13 7.97
N PHE A 190 23.58 3.21 6.90
CA PHE A 190 22.77 4.40 6.64
C PHE A 190 21.49 4.06 5.89
N GLU A 191 20.52 4.98 5.96
CA GLU A 191 19.24 4.88 5.29
C GLU A 191 19.24 5.76 4.03
N TYR A 192 18.80 5.21 2.89
CA TYR A 192 18.56 5.97 1.66
C TYR A 192 17.31 5.47 0.96
N GLU A 193 16.38 6.40 0.65
CA GLU A 193 15.06 6.10 0.06
C GLU A 193 14.32 4.95 0.76
N ASP A 194 14.27 5.02 2.10
CA ASP A 194 13.66 4.05 3.00
C ASP A 194 14.31 2.64 2.95
N ARG A 195 15.47 2.47 2.29
CA ARG A 195 16.27 1.21 2.32
C ARG A 195 17.48 1.35 3.21
N VAL A 196 17.93 0.23 3.77
CA VAL A 196 19.14 0.18 4.60
C VAL A 196 20.33 -0.29 3.78
N TYR A 197 21.46 0.42 3.93
CA TYR A 197 22.73 0.08 3.32
C TYR A 197 23.82 -0.08 4.37
N ALA A 198 24.77 -0.96 4.07
CA ALA A 198 25.98 -1.17 4.83
C ALA A 198 27.18 -0.79 3.96
N VAL A 199 28.06 0.06 4.51
CA VAL A 199 29.42 0.22 4.01
C VAL A 199 30.29 -0.78 4.73
N MET A 200 30.96 -1.62 3.95
CA MET A 200 31.81 -2.69 4.43
C MET A 200 33.23 -2.52 3.87
N ILE A 201 34.23 -2.87 4.64
CA ILE A 201 35.63 -2.89 4.21
C ILE A 201 36.02 -4.34 3.99
N ASP A 202 36.56 -4.65 2.81
CA ASP A 202 37.06 -5.98 2.48
C ASP A 202 38.50 -6.22 3.00
N GLU A 203 39.06 -7.39 2.70
CA GLU A 203 40.43 -7.75 3.12
C GLU A 203 41.54 -6.88 2.49
N ASP A 204 41.22 -6.15 1.41
CA ASP A 204 42.13 -5.25 0.70
C ASP A 204 41.98 -3.77 1.11
N ASP A 205 41.26 -3.51 2.21
CA ASP A 205 40.88 -2.18 2.71
C ASP A 205 40.01 -1.37 1.71
N GLU A 206 39.31 -2.03 0.78
CA GLU A 206 38.39 -1.39 -0.17
C GLU A 206 36.97 -1.32 0.40
N ALA A 207 36.34 -0.16 0.27
CA ALA A 207 34.96 0.05 0.69
C ALA A 207 33.97 -0.49 -0.36
N VAL A 208 33.08 -1.37 0.10
CA VAL A 208 32.03 -2.01 -0.69
C VAL A 208 30.68 -1.67 -0.07
N LEU A 209 29.70 -1.41 -0.93
CA LEU A 209 28.35 -1.05 -0.52
C LEU A 209 27.40 -2.22 -0.75
N PHE A 210 26.64 -2.60 0.27
CA PHE A 210 25.58 -3.61 0.15
C PHE A 210 24.24 -3.03 0.59
N ARG A 211 23.17 -3.39 -0.12
CA ARG A 211 21.81 -3.24 0.39
C ARG A 211 21.55 -4.35 1.40
N VAL A 212 20.86 -4.04 2.47
CA VAL A 212 20.61 -4.95 3.58
C VAL A 212 19.12 -5.29 3.62
N GLU A 213 18.79 -6.58 3.63
CA GLU A 213 17.42 -7.07 3.76
C GLU A 213 17.34 -8.11 4.88
N GLU A 214 16.28 -8.07 5.68
CA GLU A 214 15.98 -9.08 6.71
C GLU A 214 14.88 -10.02 6.20
N ASP A 215 15.10 -11.32 6.36
CA ASP A 215 14.11 -12.33 5.97
C ASP A 215 13.00 -12.52 7.04
N GLU A 216 12.08 -13.46 6.81
CA GLU A 216 10.98 -13.72 7.76
C GLU A 216 11.44 -14.36 9.09
N GLU A 217 12.66 -14.88 9.15
CA GLU A 217 13.26 -15.54 10.33
C GLU A 217 14.19 -14.61 11.12
N GLY A 218 14.48 -13.41 10.59
CA GLY A 218 15.33 -12.40 11.19
C GLY A 218 16.80 -12.51 10.80
N GLU A 219 17.10 -13.23 9.72
CA GLU A 219 18.43 -13.37 9.16
C GLU A 219 18.71 -12.24 8.16
N MET A 220 19.91 -11.66 8.27
CA MET A 220 20.33 -10.52 7.47
C MET A 220 20.97 -11.01 6.18
N SER A 221 20.52 -10.46 5.05
CA SER A 221 21.07 -10.71 3.73
C SER A 221 21.65 -9.43 3.15
N PHE A 222 22.79 -9.57 2.47
CA PHE A 222 23.53 -8.48 1.87
C PHE A 222 23.51 -8.62 0.36
N ILE A 223 22.85 -7.67 -0.30
CA ILE A 223 22.55 -7.71 -1.71
C ILE A 223 23.40 -6.66 -2.41
N ASN A 224 24.07 -7.07 -3.48
CA ASN A 224 24.82 -6.15 -4.32
C ASN A 224 23.83 -5.27 -5.12
N PRO A 225 23.80 -3.94 -4.92
CA PRO A 225 22.92 -3.06 -5.69
C PRO A 225 23.27 -3.11 -7.18
N ASP A 226 22.30 -2.83 -8.05
CA ASP A 226 22.59 -2.69 -9.47
C ASP A 226 23.40 -1.41 -9.79
N GLU A 227 23.90 -1.26 -11.02
CA GLU A 227 24.77 -0.14 -11.39
C GLU A 227 24.10 1.25 -11.20
N GLU A 228 22.78 1.34 -11.38
CA GLU A 228 22.03 2.59 -11.25
C GLU A 228 21.82 2.91 -9.77
N GLU A 229 21.34 1.94 -8.99
CA GLU A 229 21.17 2.04 -7.53
C GLU A 229 22.49 2.37 -6.83
N PHE A 230 23.58 1.66 -7.17
CA PHE A 230 24.91 1.91 -6.60
C PHE A 230 25.37 3.36 -6.83
N ALA A 231 25.21 3.88 -8.06
CA ALA A 231 25.68 5.23 -8.39
C ALA A 231 24.91 6.32 -7.63
N GLU A 232 23.62 6.13 -7.41
CA GLU A 232 22.78 7.07 -6.66
C GLU A 232 23.10 7.03 -5.16
N VAL A 233 23.19 5.83 -4.59
CA VAL A 233 23.45 5.62 -3.16
C VAL A 233 24.87 6.05 -2.79
N ALA A 234 25.88 5.67 -3.57
CA ALA A 234 27.27 6.06 -3.32
C ALA A 234 27.43 7.58 -3.34
N LYS A 235 26.76 8.26 -4.28
CA LYS A 235 26.76 9.73 -4.33
C LYS A 235 26.09 10.33 -3.09
N TYR A 236 24.97 9.78 -2.63
CA TYR A 236 24.32 10.23 -1.41
C TYR A 236 25.22 10.08 -0.19
N TYR A 237 25.89 8.93 -0.07
CA TYR A 237 26.85 8.65 1.00
C TYR A 237 28.04 9.62 1.00
N GLU A 238 28.61 9.94 -0.17
CA GLU A 238 29.70 10.92 -0.26
C GLU A 238 29.28 12.36 0.10
N GLU A 239 27.99 12.68 -0.02
CA GLU A 239 27.44 14.03 0.19
C GLU A 239 26.95 14.30 1.63
N ASN A 240 26.83 13.28 2.48
CA ASN A 240 26.26 13.37 3.85
C ASN A 240 27.19 12.81 4.92
#